data_AF-A0AAD7ZKH4-F1
#
_entry.id   AF-A0AAD7ZKH4-F1
#
_cell.length_a   1.000
_cell.length_b   1.000
_cell.length_c   1.000
_cell.angle_alpha   90.00
_cell.angle_beta   90.00
_cell.angle_gamma   90.00
#
_symmetry.space_group_name_H-M   'P 1'
#
loop_
_entity.id
_entity.type
_entity.pdbx_description
1 polymer ?
#
loop_
_entity_poly.entity_id
_entity_poly.type
_entity_poly.pdbx_seq_one_letter_code
_entity_poly.pdbx_strand_id
1 'polypeptide(L)' 'RPLPTVRWWRDAMLVDATDEVYAHPGTVKHNQLIVPQLKRSDLHAVYTCQASNNNISQPVHASVSIEMH' A
#
# COMPACT_ATOMS: atom_id res chain seq x y z
N ARG A 1 -3.60 -17.72 12.05
CA ARG A 1 -2.86 -16.47 11.76
C ARG A 1 -3.88 -15.44 11.31
N PRO A 2 -3.95 -14.23 11.90
CA PRO A 2 -4.93 -13.22 11.49
C PRO A 2 -4.69 -12.77 10.05
N LEU A 3 -5.78 -12.46 9.34
CA LEU A 3 -5.73 -11.88 8.00
C LEU A 3 -5.03 -10.52 8.06
N PRO A 4 -4.03 -10.26 7.21
CA PRO A 4 -3.38 -8.96 7.18
C PRO A 4 -4.30 -7.89 6.55
N THR A 5 -4.12 -6.66 6.97
CA THR A 5 -4.63 -5.47 6.27
C THR A 5 -3.49 -4.90 5.45
N VAL A 6 -3.77 -4.46 4.23
CA VAL A 6 -2.79 -3.86 3.31
C VAL A 6 -3.24 -2.43 3.04
N ARG A 7 -2.34 -1.47 3.26
CA ARG A 7 -2.62 -0.03 3.12
C ARG A 7 -1.49 0.67 2.40
N TRP A 8 -1.83 1.74 1.67
CA TRP A 8 -0.86 2.60 1.02
C TRP A 8 -0.70 3.92 1.72
N TRP A 9 0.55 4.36 1.79
CA TRP A 9 0.96 5.60 2.42
C TRP A 9 1.79 6.43 1.43
N ARG A 10 1.70 7.75 1.54
CA ARG A 10 2.57 8.72 0.88
C ARG A 10 2.94 9.78 1.90
N ASP A 11 4.23 10.03 2.11
CA ASP A 11 4.72 11.04 3.08
C ASP A 11 4.08 10.89 4.48
N ALA A 12 3.94 9.63 4.95
CA ALA A 12 3.24 9.24 6.18
C ALA A 12 1.72 9.53 6.23
N MET A 13 1.12 10.01 5.14
CA MET A 13 -0.33 10.13 4.98
C MET A 13 -0.92 8.87 4.35
N LEU A 14 -2.02 8.38 4.89
CA LEU A 14 -2.78 7.25 4.35
C LEU A 14 -3.47 7.68 3.05
N VAL A 15 -3.13 7.05 1.93
CA VAL A 15 -3.69 7.38 0.60
C VAL A 15 -4.70 6.32 0.12
N ASP A 16 -4.54 5.08 0.56
CA ASP A 16 -5.51 4.02 0.28
C ASP A 16 -5.56 3.01 1.43
N ALA A 17 -6.78 2.65 1.83
CA ALA A 17 -7.07 1.67 2.86
C ALA A 17 -8.12 0.65 2.41
N THR A 18 -8.34 0.53 1.10
CA THR A 18 -9.31 -0.39 0.53
C THR A 18 -8.89 -1.83 0.80
N ASP A 19 -9.78 -2.59 1.45
CA ASP A 19 -9.54 -3.98 1.77
C ASP A 19 -10.09 -4.88 0.66
N GLU A 20 -9.34 -5.08 -0.43
CA GLU A 20 -9.72 -6.07 -1.43
C GLU A 20 -9.33 -7.48 -0.96
N VAL A 21 -10.32 -8.37 -0.92
CA VAL A 21 -10.08 -9.80 -0.67
C VAL A 21 -9.70 -10.43 -1.99
N TYR A 22 -8.47 -10.96 -2.09
CA TYR A 22 -8.08 -11.71 -3.26
C TYR A 22 -8.89 -13.00 -3.30
N ALA A 23 -9.68 -13.20 -4.36
CA ALA A 23 -10.70 -14.25 -4.40
C ALA A 23 -10.11 -15.68 -4.27
N HIS A 24 -8.82 -15.88 -4.56
CA HIS A 24 -8.18 -17.21 -4.62
C HIS A 24 -6.67 -17.15 -4.28
N PRO A 25 -6.18 -17.73 -3.17
CA PRO A 25 -6.88 -18.26 -1.99
C PRO A 25 -7.28 -17.11 -1.05
N GLY A 26 -8.49 -17.16 -0.48
CA GLY A 26 -9.07 -16.11 0.40
C GLY A 26 -8.33 -15.81 1.72
N THR A 27 -7.11 -16.32 1.86
CA THR A 27 -6.14 -16.00 2.91
C THR A 27 -5.16 -14.88 2.50
N VAL A 28 -5.12 -14.53 1.21
CA VAL A 28 -4.29 -13.47 0.66
C VAL A 28 -5.10 -12.18 0.55
N LYS A 29 -4.51 -11.09 1.03
CA LYS A 29 -5.08 -9.74 0.95
C LYS A 29 -4.29 -8.94 -0.07
N HIS A 30 -5.02 -8.15 -0.86
CA HIS A 30 -4.47 -7.36 -1.94
C HIS A 30 -5.01 -5.94 -1.81
N ASN A 31 -4.17 -4.95 -2.10
CA ASN A 31 -4.60 -3.58 -2.30
C ASN A 31 -3.77 -3.00 -3.46
N GLN A 32 -4.46 -2.62 -4.54
CA GLN A 32 -3.86 -2.01 -5.71
C GLN A 32 -4.09 -0.49 -5.70
N LEU A 33 -3.02 0.27 -5.49
CA LEU A 33 -3.06 1.72 -5.64
C LEU A 33 -3.01 2.12 -7.11
N ILE A 34 -4.03 2.83 -7.58
CA ILE A 34 -4.06 3.43 -8.92
C ILE A 34 -3.85 4.94 -8.80
N VAL A 35 -2.79 5.46 -9.44
CA VAL A 35 -2.52 6.90 -9.54
C VAL A 35 -2.85 7.37 -10.96
N PRO A 36 -4.06 7.91 -11.21
CA PRO A 36 -4.58 8.08 -12.57
C PRO A 36 -3.92 9.24 -13.34
N GLN A 37 -3.47 10.29 -12.65
CA GLN A 37 -2.87 11.48 -13.26
C GLN A 37 -1.63 11.91 -12.50
N LEU A 38 -0.47 11.53 -13.02
CA LEU A 38 0.82 11.98 -12.50
C LEU A 38 1.04 13.46 -12.81
N LYS A 39 1.34 14.25 -11.77
CA LYS A 39 1.72 15.65 -11.88
C LYS A 39 3.22 15.80 -11.62
N ARG A 40 3.82 16.90 -12.06
CA ARG A 40 5.23 17.22 -11.74
C ARG A 40 5.52 17.25 -10.24
N SER A 41 4.52 17.57 -9.42
CA SER A 41 4.61 17.52 -7.95
C SER A 41 4.72 16.10 -7.39
N ASP A 42 4.48 15.08 -8.20
CA ASP A 42 4.61 13.68 -7.81
C ASP A 42 6.00 13.11 -8.16
N LEU A 43 6.88 13.88 -8.80
CA LEU A 43 8.27 13.48 -9.02
C LEU A 43 8.95 13.24 -7.66
N HIS A 44 9.64 12.11 -7.53
CA HIS A 44 10.24 11.61 -6.29
C HIS A 44 9.22 11.32 -5.16
N ALA A 45 7.91 11.34 -5.45
CA ALA A 45 6.93 10.88 -4.46
C ALA A 45 7.17 9.41 -4.14
N VAL A 46 7.20 9.09 -2.85
CA VAL A 46 7.40 7.73 -2.35
C VAL A 46 6.05 7.19 -1.87
N TYR A 47 5.65 6.06 -2.45
CA TYR A 47 4.49 5.30 -2.03
C TYR A 47 4.94 4.07 -1.26
N THR A 48 4.41 3.89 -0.05
CA THR A 48 4.72 2.75 0.81
C THR A 48 3.50 1.87 0.97
N CYS A 49 3.61 0.62 0.55
CA CYS A 49 2.64 -0.43 0.85
C CYS A 49 3.00 -1.06 2.20
N GLN A 50 2.06 -1.08 3.13
CA GLN A 50 2.24 -1.63 4.48
C GLN A 50 1.23 -2.75 4.74
N ALA A 51 1.74 -3.93 5.13
CA ALA A 51 0.96 -5.08 5.54
C ALA A 51 1.04 -5.27 7.07
N SER A 52 -0.10 -5.22 7.75
CA SER A 52 -0.20 -5.45 9.20
C SER A 52 -1.19 -6.56 9.53
N ASN A 53 -0.74 -7.57 10.28
CA ASN A 53 -1.56 -8.70 10.71
C ASN A 53 -2.06 -8.59 12.16
N ASN A 54 -1.47 -7.73 12.99
CA ASN A 54 -1.85 -7.51 14.38
C ASN A 54 -1.21 -6.22 14.90
N ASN A 55 -1.51 -5.83 16.14
CA ASN A 55 -0.93 -4.67 16.82
C ASN A 55 0.26 -5.01 17.75
N ILE A 56 0.86 -6.20 17.58
CA ILE A 56 1.93 -6.73 18.46
C ILE A 56 3.26 -6.74 17.73
N SER A 57 3.30 -7.25 16.49
CA SER A 57 4.48 -7.29 15.64
C SER A 57 4.56 -6.07 14.74
N GLN A 58 5.79 -5.65 14.40
CA GLN A 58 5.99 -4.58 13.43
C GLN A 58 5.42 -4.99 12.05
N PRO A 59 4.72 -4.08 11.37
CA PRO A 59 4.19 -4.34 10.04
C PRO A 59 5.34 -4.39 9.01
N VAL A 60 5.15 -5.23 7.99
CA VAL A 60 6.08 -5.31 6.85
C VAL A 60 5.69 -4.24 5.84
N HIS A 61 6.68 -3.60 5.22
CA HIS A 61 6.44 -2.55 4.24
C HIS A 61 7.40 -2.64 3.05
N ALA A 62 6.95 -2.13 1.91
CA ALA A 62 7.73 -1.97 0.69
C ALA A 62 7.44 -0.58 0.10
N SER A 63 8.46 0.08 -0.43
CA SER A 63 8.33 1.43 -0.99
C SER A 63 8.69 1.46 -2.47
N VAL A 64 7.97 2.28 -3.23
CA VAL A 64 8.23 2.58 -4.64
C VAL A 64 8.28 4.08 -4.82
N SER A 65 9.21 4.56 -5.65
CA SER A 65 9.39 5.98 -5.94
C SER A 65 8.99 6.28 -7.38
N ILE A 66 8.33 7.42 -7.61
CA ILE A 66 7.98 7.87 -8.95
C ILE A 66 9.14 8.64 -9.58
N GLU A 67 9.57 8.20 -10.75
CA GLU A 67 10.52 8.89 -11.62
C GLU A 67 9.85 9.22 -12.96
N MET A 68 10.10 10.41 -13.49
CA MET A 68 9.52 10.89 -14.76
C MET A 68 10.64 11.38 -15.68
N HIS A 69 10.64 10.96 -16.94
CA HIS A 69 11.62 11.33 -17.96
C HIS A 69 10.99 12.18 -19.07
#